data_AF-A0A5K1CML7-F1
#
_entry.id   AF-A0A5K1CML7-F1
#
_cell.length_a   1.000
_cell.length_b   1.000
_cell.length_c   1.000
_cell.angle_alpha   90.00
_cell.angle_beta   90.00
_cell.angle_gamma   90.00
#
_symmetry.space_group_name_H-M   'P 1'
#
loop_
_entity.id
_entity.type
_entity.pdbx_description
1 polymer ?
#
loop_
_entity_poly.entity_id
_entity_poly.type
_entity_poly.pdbx_seq_one_letter_code
_entity_poly.pdbx_strand_id
1 'polypeptide(L)' 'AYTINSSKVVFIKKRPQNRQFKGSGNVCTTCDRSLQEPYIHCSLGCK' A
#
# COMPACT_ATOMS: atom_id res chain seq x y z
N ALA A 1 -8.10 9.01 17.28
CA ALA A 1 -9.53 8.61 17.19
C ALA A 1 -9.93 8.61 15.72
N TYR A 2 -10.62 7.58 15.24
CA TYR A 2 -11.04 7.50 13.84
C TYR A 2 -12.48 8.02 13.73
N THR A 3 -12.67 9.04 12.88
CA THR A 3 -13.95 9.73 12.72
C THR A 3 -14.39 9.59 11.26
N ILE A 4 -15.58 9.02 11.03
CA ILE A 4 -16.25 8.98 9.72
C ILE A 4 -17.60 9.65 9.91
N ASN A 5 -18.02 10.50 8.95
CA ASN A 5 -19.30 11.22 8.99
C ASN A 5 -19.51 11.93 10.35
N SER A 6 -18.48 12.61 10.84
CA SER A 6 -18.48 13.30 12.15
C SER A 6 -18.76 12.41 13.38
N SER A 7 -18.73 11.08 13.22
CA SER A 7 -18.97 10.11 14.29
C SER A 7 -17.68 9.36 14.65
N LYS A 8 -17.42 9.19 15.96
CA LYS A 8 -16.28 8.40 16.45
C LYS A 8 -16.62 6.91 16.33
N VAL A 9 -15.74 6.14 15.69
CA VAL A 9 -15.95 4.69 15.53
C VAL A 9 -14.84 3.89 16.22
N VAL A 10 -15.21 2.72 16.72
CA VAL A 10 -14.32 1.78 17.41
C VAL A 10 -14.28 0.47 16.64
N PHE A 11 -13.09 -0.12 16.51
CA PHE A 11 -12.92 -1.42 15.87
C PHE A 11 -13.23 -2.53 16.85
N ILE A 12 -14.27 -3.32 16.57
CA ILE A 12 -14.71 -4.44 17.42
C ILE A 12 -13.70 -5.60 17.38
N LYS A 13 -12.99 -5.78 16.26
CA LYS A 13 -11.91 -6.75 16.11
C LYS A 13 -10.60 -6.02 15.87
N LYS A 14 -9.48 -6.62 16.31
CA LYS A 14 -8.15 -6.16 15.91
C LYS A 14 -8.15 -6.12 14.39
N ARG A 15 -7.88 -4.94 13.81
CA ARG A 15 -7.64 -4.87 12.37
C ARG A 15 -6.52 -5.87 12.06
N PRO A 16 -6.60 -6.65 10.96
CA PRO A 16 -5.37 -7.22 10.43
C PRO A 16 -4.40 -6.05 10.34
N GLN A 17 -3.26 -6.15 11.03
CA GLN A 17 -2.24 -5.09 11.07
C GLN A 17 -2.12 -4.56 9.64
N ASN A 18 -2.11 -3.24 9.46
CA ASN A 18 -1.76 -2.67 8.17
C ASN A 18 -0.42 -3.31 7.84
N ARG A 19 -0.43 -4.25 6.88
CA ARG A 19 0.63 -5.23 6.69
C ARG A 19 1.88 -4.37 6.63
N GLN A 20 2.75 -4.48 7.63
CA GLN A 20 4.01 -3.73 7.61
C GLN A 20 4.56 -3.98 6.22
N PHE A 21 4.67 -2.90 5.46
CA PHE A 21 5.12 -2.94 4.09
C PHE A 21 6.53 -3.55 4.15
N LYS A 22 6.60 -4.86 3.97
CA LYS A 22 7.86 -5.57 3.76
C LYS A 22 8.34 -5.00 2.45
N GLY A 23 9.43 -4.23 2.53
CA GLY A 23 9.95 -3.39 1.46
C GLY A 23 9.75 -4.04 0.11
N SER A 24 9.09 -3.32 -0.78
CA SER A 24 9.24 -3.52 -2.20
C SER A 24 10.73 -3.52 -2.52
N GLY A 25 11.31 -4.68 -2.84
CA GLY A 25 12.68 -4.76 -3.34
C GLY A 25 12.80 -4.14 -4.73
N ASN A 26 11.73 -4.20 -5.51
CA ASN A 26 11.72 -3.69 -6.87
C ASN A 26 11.25 -2.24 -6.92
N VAL A 27 11.92 -1.48 -7.79
CA VAL A 27 11.50 -0.17 -8.24
C VAL A 27 11.20 -0.25 -9.73
N CYS A 28 10.27 0.56 -10.20
CA CYS A 28 9.98 0.63 -11.62
C CYS A 28 11.16 1.24 -12.36
N THR A 29 11.63 0.59 -13.43
CA THR A 29 12.77 1.06 -14.24
C THR A 29 12.55 2.41 -14.91
N THR A 30 11.30 2.86 -15.03
CA THR A 30 10.92 4.05 -15.78
C THR A 30 10.58 5.24 -14.88
N CYS A 31 10.07 5.00 -13.67
CA CYS A 31 9.58 6.05 -12.78
C CYS A 31 10.03 5.90 -11.33
N ASP A 32 10.93 4.96 -11.04
CA ASP A 32 11.51 4.66 -9.72
C ASP A 32 10.48 4.36 -8.62
N ARG A 33 9.23 4.11 -9.01
CA ARG A 33 8.15 3.85 -8.07
C ARG A 33 8.35 2.47 -7.45
N SER A 34 8.17 2.37 -6.14
CA SER A 34 8.17 1.09 -5.41
C SER A 34 7.16 0.11 -6.01
N LEU A 35 7.62 -1.09 -6.39
CA LEU A 35 6.83 -2.17 -6.97
C LEU A 35 6.82 -3.41 -6.07
N GLN A 36 5.71 -4.14 -6.11
CA GLN A 36 5.69 -5.46 -5.49
C GLN A 36 6.53 -6.44 -6.32
N GLU A 37 7.30 -7.31 -5.67
CA GLU A 37 7.94 -8.46 -6.35
C GLU A 37 6.86 -9.31 -7.04
N PRO A 38 7.04 -9.76 -8.30
CA PRO A 38 8.22 -9.67 -9.18
C PRO A 38 8.10 -8.59 -10.28
N TYR A 39 7.30 -7.55 -10.07
CA TYR A 39 7.02 -6.57 -11.12
C TYR A 39 8.19 -5.61 -11.33
N ILE A 40 8.47 -5.30 -12.61
CA ILE A 40 9.51 -4.33 -13.06
C ILE A 40 8.94 -3.02 -13.64
N HIS A 41 7.66 -3.02 -14.00
CA HIS A 41 6.94 -1.83 -14.47
C HIS A 41 5.70 -1.55 -13.63
N CYS A 42 5.44 -0.27 -13.39
CA CYS A 42 4.34 0.21 -12.56
C CYS A 42 2.95 0.10 -13.22
N SER A 43 2.94 0.08 -14.54
CA SER A 43 1.77 0.16 -15.41
C SER A 43 2.21 -0.18 -16.84
N LEU A 44 1.27 -0.34 -17.77
CA LEU A 44 1.58 -0.54 -19.18
C LEU A 44 2.26 0.67 -19.83
N GLY A 45 2.06 1.89 -19.33
CA GLY A 45 2.78 3.06 -19.81
C GLY A 45 4.20 3.18 -19.25
N CYS A 46 4.49 2.48 -18.14
CA CYS A 46 5.83 2.32 -17.59
C CYS A 46 6.63 1.20 -18.28
N LYS A 47 5.94 0.24 -18.92
CA LYS A 47 6.55 -0.81 -19.74
C LYS A 47 6.92 -0.25 -21.11
#